data_AF-A0AAE9Z3X5-F1
#
_entry.id   AF-A0AAE9Z3X5-F1
#
_cell.length_a   1.000
_cell.length_b   1.000
_cell.length_c   1.000
_cell.angle_alpha   90.00
_cell.angle_beta   90.00
_cell.angle_gamma   90.00
#
_symmetry.space_group_name_H-M   'P 1'
#
loop_
_entity.id
_entity.type
_entity.pdbx_description
1 polymer ?
#
loop_
_entity_poly.entity_id
_entity_poly.type
_entity_poly.pdbx_seq_one_letter_code
_entity_poly.pdbx_strand_id
1 'polypeptide(L)'
;MKIWVHFVRAPVRVLLISRKRNTVRLKRQMVRVKIALAQEKTETKEMLVIYRKYTQGNASEAEMKMANRQFLDLLKGLGLGVFVVLPFAPITIPVMIKVGKWVGVDIIPSSFSSQKSLRHQQQKPRDKA
;
A
#
# COMPACT_ATOMS: atom_id res chain seq x y z
N MET A 1 17.98 25.87 37.84
CA MET A 1 17.06 26.47 36.84
C MET A 1 16.98 25.58 35.61
N LYS A 2 15.78 25.20 35.13
CA LYS A 2 15.57 24.26 34.01
C LYS A 2 15.44 24.97 32.64
N ILE A 3 16.46 25.74 32.25
CA ILE A 3 16.45 26.53 30.99
C ILE A 3 16.45 25.61 29.74
N TRP A 4 17.03 24.42 29.84
CA TRP A 4 17.17 23.46 28.74
C TRP A 4 15.82 23.01 28.13
N VAL A 5 14.73 23.05 28.91
CA VAL A 5 13.41 22.59 28.49
C VAL A 5 12.84 23.44 27.33
N HIS A 6 13.18 24.73 27.24
CA HIS A 6 12.69 25.62 26.19
C HIS A 6 13.38 25.37 24.84
N PHE A 7 14.66 24.96 24.86
CA PHE A 7 15.42 24.64 23.67
C PHE A 7 15.05 23.29 23.06
N VAL A 8 14.55 22.34 23.86
CA VAL A 8 14.13 21.01 23.36
C VAL A 8 12.64 20.95 23.00
N ARG A 9 11.78 21.76 23.65
CA ARG A 9 10.33 21.77 23.39
C ARG A 9 9.97 22.20 21.97
N ALA A 10 10.62 23.24 21.44
CA ALA A 10 10.38 23.74 20.09
C ALA A 10 10.75 22.71 18.99
N PRO A 11 11.97 22.14 18.95
CA PRO A 11 12.32 21.15 17.93
C PRO A 11 11.49 19.88 18.03
N VAL A 12 11.16 19.40 19.24
CA VAL A 12 10.26 18.25 19.42
C VAL A 12 8.88 18.53 18.82
N ARG A 13 8.30 19.72 19.08
CA ARG A 13 7.00 20.10 18.50
C ARG A 13 7.06 20.16 16.98
N VAL A 14 8.10 20.76 16.40
CA VAL A 14 8.30 20.82 14.94
C VAL A 14 8.39 19.43 14.34
N LEU A 15 9.11 18.51 15.00
CA LEU A 15 9.24 17.12 14.56
C LEU A 15 7.89 16.39 14.59
N LEU A 16 7.09 16.59 15.65
CA LEU A 16 5.73 16.03 15.75
C LEU A 16 4.79 16.60 14.68
N ILE A 17 4.81 17.92 14.45
CA ILE A 17 4.01 18.59 13.41
C ILE A 17 4.43 18.07 12.02
N SER A 18 5.73 17.98 11.75
CA SER A 18 6.27 17.45 10.50
C SER A 18 5.82 16.01 10.27
N ARG A 19 5.90 15.15 11.29
CA ARG A 19 5.43 13.76 11.23
C ARG A 19 3.92 13.67 10.95
N LYS A 20 3.10 14.51 11.58
CA LYS A 20 1.66 14.59 11.30
C LYS A 20 1.37 15.07 9.88
N ARG A 21 2.10 16.08 9.40
CA ARG A 21 1.95 16.61 8.03
C ARG A 21 2.31 15.56 6.98
N ASN A 22 3.41 14.84 7.20
CA ASN A 22 3.89 13.80 6.29
C ASN A 22 2.92 12.61 6.23
N THR A 23 2.39 12.16 7.37
CA THR A 23 1.38 11.09 7.40
C THR A 23 0.08 11.48 6.68
N VAL A 24 -0.40 12.73 6.84
CA VAL A 24 -1.58 13.22 6.11
C VAL A 24 -1.32 13.32 4.61
N ARG A 25 -0.14 13.81 4.19
CA ARG A 25 0.27 13.84 2.78
C ARG A 25 0.29 12.44 2.17
N LEU A 26 0.91 11.49 2.88
CA LEU A 26 0.99 10.09 2.46
C LEU A 26 -0.40 9.45 2.35
N LYS A 27 -1.29 9.71 3.31
CA LYS A 27 -2.68 9.24 3.27
C LYS A 27 -3.41 9.72 2.01
N ARG A 28 -3.28 11.01 1.66
CA ARG A 28 -3.88 11.57 0.43
C ARG A 28 -3.33 10.91 -0.83
N GLN A 29 -2.02 10.68 -0.88
CA GLN A 29 -1.38 9.97 -1.99
C GLN A 29 -1.93 8.54 -2.12
N MET A 30 -2.05 7.80 -1.01
CA MET A 30 -2.61 6.45 -1.02
C MET A 30 -4.09 6.40 -1.43
N VAL A 31 -4.90 7.40 -1.05
CA VAL A 31 -6.28 7.50 -1.54
C VAL A 31 -6.33 7.66 -3.06
N ARG A 32 -5.42 8.44 -3.65
CA ARG A 32 -5.32 8.56 -5.12
C ARG A 32 -4.94 7.24 -5.78
N VAL A 33 -3.97 6.51 -5.21
CA VAL A 33 -3.63 5.15 -5.68
C VAL A 33 -4.85 4.24 -5.62
N LYS A 34 -5.60 4.26 -4.52
CA LYS A 34 -6.80 3.44 -4.37
C LYS A 34 -7.84 3.74 -5.47
N ILE A 35 -8.11 5.02 -5.71
CA ILE A 35 -9.06 5.45 -6.76
C ILE A 35 -8.57 5.01 -8.13
N ALA A 36 -7.29 5.22 -8.43
CA ALA A 36 -6.69 4.83 -9.70
C ALA A 36 -6.76 3.31 -9.94
N LEU A 37 -6.39 2.52 -8.93
CA LEU A 37 -6.51 1.05 -8.99
C LEU A 37 -7.96 0.57 -9.10
N ALA A 38 -8.94 1.35 -8.63
CA ALA A 38 -10.36 1.03 -8.77
C ALA A 38 -10.92 1.43 -10.15
N GLN A 39 -10.30 2.41 -10.81
CA GLN A 39 -10.80 3.02 -12.04
C GLN A 39 -10.09 2.49 -13.31
N GLU A 40 -8.90 1.90 -13.20
CA GLU A 40 -8.07 1.44 -14.34
C GLU A 40 -8.32 -0.03 -14.80
N LYS A 41 -7.89 -0.26 -16.06
CA LYS A 41 -8.22 -1.27 -17.08
C LYS A 41 -8.15 -2.78 -16.74
N THR A 42 -8.63 -3.59 -17.70
CA THR A 42 -8.35 -5.04 -17.84
C THR A 42 -6.86 -5.40 -17.69
N GLU A 43 -5.95 -4.59 -18.24
CA GLU A 43 -4.49 -4.74 -18.12
C GLU A 43 -4.01 -4.71 -16.65
N THR A 44 -4.59 -3.85 -15.81
CA THR A 44 -4.27 -3.79 -14.38
C THR A 44 -4.78 -5.04 -13.64
N LYS A 45 -5.88 -5.65 -14.08
CA LYS A 45 -6.36 -6.92 -13.49
C LYS A 45 -5.37 -8.06 -13.77
N GLU A 46 -4.81 -8.12 -14.98
CA GLU A 46 -3.78 -9.10 -15.34
C GLU A 46 -2.51 -8.91 -14.51
N MET A 47 -2.03 -7.67 -14.41
CA MET A 47 -0.93 -7.28 -13.53
C MET A 47 -1.15 -7.77 -12.09
N LEU A 48 -2.34 -7.51 -11.55
CA LEU A 48 -2.72 -7.94 -10.22
C LEU A 48 -2.78 -9.48 -10.07
N VAL A 49 -3.26 -10.20 -11.08
CA VAL A 49 -3.29 -11.67 -11.09
C VAL A 49 -1.86 -12.25 -11.04
N ILE A 50 -0.92 -11.67 -11.78
CA ILE A 50 0.51 -12.04 -11.71
C ILE A 50 1.03 -11.85 -10.28
N TYR A 51 0.64 -10.77 -9.61
CA TYR A 51 1.00 -10.55 -8.22
C TYR A 51 0.36 -11.54 -7.25
N ARG A 52 -0.86 -12.01 -7.55
CA ARG A 52 -1.46 -13.13 -6.82
C ARG A 52 -0.61 -14.38 -6.96
N LYS A 53 -0.25 -14.75 -8.19
CA LYS A 53 0.59 -15.93 -8.48
C LYS A 53 1.93 -15.84 -7.75
N TYR A 54 2.52 -14.65 -7.65
CA TYR A 54 3.77 -14.44 -6.93
C TYR A 54 3.68 -14.71 -5.44
N THR A 55 2.61 -14.27 -4.79
CA THR A 55 2.37 -14.59 -3.37
C THR A 55 2.17 -16.09 -3.12
N GLN A 56 1.86 -16.85 -4.17
CA GLN A 56 1.70 -18.31 -4.16
C GLN A 56 2.96 -19.06 -4.64
N GLY A 57 4.03 -18.35 -5.00
CA GLY A 57 5.27 -18.94 -5.53
C GLY A 57 5.21 -19.38 -7.00
N ASN A 58 4.13 -19.04 -7.73
CA ASN A 58 3.84 -19.55 -9.07
C ASN A 58 4.04 -18.51 -10.20
N ALA A 59 4.68 -17.37 -9.93
CA ALA A 59 4.92 -16.34 -10.94
C ALA A 59 6.34 -16.45 -11.51
N SER A 60 6.45 -16.35 -12.83
CA SER A 60 7.74 -16.24 -13.50
C SER A 60 8.38 -14.88 -13.27
N GLU A 61 9.72 -14.81 -13.24
CA GLU A 61 10.45 -13.55 -13.14
C GLU A 61 10.12 -12.57 -14.27
N ALA A 62 9.84 -13.09 -15.48
CA ALA A 62 9.47 -12.26 -16.63
C ALA A 62 8.09 -11.63 -16.46
N GLU A 63 7.10 -12.41 -16.00
CA GLU A 63 5.76 -11.91 -15.67
C GLU A 63 5.84 -10.84 -14.58
N MET A 64 6.67 -11.07 -13.55
CA MET A 64 6.89 -10.14 -12.46
C MET A 64 7.52 -8.82 -12.94
N LYS A 65 8.53 -8.89 -13.82
CA LYS A 65 9.15 -7.69 -14.40
C LYS A 65 8.15 -6.87 -15.22
N MET A 66 7.27 -7.52 -16.00
CA MET A 66 6.23 -6.81 -16.73
C MET A 66 5.21 -6.15 -15.82
N ALA A 67 4.69 -6.89 -14.84
CA ALA A 67 3.71 -6.37 -13.89
C ALA A 67 4.27 -5.15 -13.13
N ASN A 68 5.54 -5.22 -12.72
CA ASN A 68 6.23 -4.11 -12.04
C ASN A 68 6.41 -2.88 -12.91
N ARG A 69 6.70 -3.04 -14.21
CA ARG A 69 6.78 -1.90 -15.13
C ARG A 69 5.42 -1.20 -15.25
N GLN A 70 4.35 -1.97 -15.46
CA GLN A 70 2.98 -1.43 -15.52
C GLN A 70 2.61 -0.71 -14.22
N PHE A 71 2.94 -1.28 -13.07
CA PHE A 71 2.69 -0.65 -11.78
C PHE A 71 3.46 0.66 -11.59
N LEU A 72 4.74 0.70 -12.00
CA LEU A 72 5.55 1.92 -11.94
C LEU A 72 5.00 3.01 -12.84
N ASP A 73 4.49 2.66 -14.02
CA ASP A 73 3.89 3.61 -14.95
C ASP A 73 2.57 4.18 -14.42
N LEU A 74 1.74 3.35 -13.76
CA LEU A 74 0.57 3.82 -13.00
C LEU A 74 0.99 4.82 -11.90
N LEU A 75 2.04 4.52 -11.13
CA LEU A 75 2.53 5.43 -10.08
C LEU A 75 3.08 6.74 -10.66
N LYS A 76 3.78 6.70 -11.80
CA LYS A 76 4.24 7.90 -12.51
C LYS A 76 3.06 8.74 -12.99
N GLY A 77 2.05 8.12 -13.59
CA GLY A 77 0.82 8.79 -14.05
C GLY A 77 0.05 9.48 -12.91
N LEU A 78 0.16 8.96 -11.69
CA LEU A 78 -0.46 9.55 -10.49
C LEU A 78 0.39 10.65 -9.82
N GLY A 79 1.56 10.99 -10.38
CA GLY A 79 2.49 11.97 -9.80
C GLY A 79 3.14 11.48 -8.49
N LEU A 80 3.21 10.17 -8.29
CA LEU A 80 3.74 9.52 -7.08
C LEU A 80 5.20 9.14 -7.24
N GLY A 81 6.02 10.09 -7.72
CA GLY A 81 7.44 9.89 -8.02
C GLY A 81 8.26 9.33 -6.85
N VAL A 82 7.87 9.60 -5.61
CA VAL A 82 8.51 9.06 -4.38
C VAL A 82 8.53 7.52 -4.37
N PHE A 83 7.50 6.88 -4.93
CA PHE A 83 7.41 5.42 -4.99
C PHE A 83 8.13 4.81 -6.20
N VAL A 84 8.47 5.63 -7.21
CA VAL A 84 9.19 5.21 -8.42
C VAL A 84 10.68 4.99 -8.14
N VAL A 85 11.23 5.64 -7.11
CA VAL A 85 12.64 5.55 -6.71
C VAL A 85 12.99 4.25 -5.98
N LEU A 86 12.01 3.40 -5.62
CA LEU A 86 12.25 2.15 -4.87
C LEU A 86 12.87 1.07 -5.77
N PRO A 87 14.14 0.66 -5.57
CA PRO A 87 14.85 -0.25 -6.48
C PRO A 87 14.54 -1.75 -6.25
N PHE A 88 13.44 -2.10 -5.58
CA PHE A 88 13.14 -3.49 -5.14
C PHE A 88 11.83 -4.03 -5.71
N ALA A 89 11.77 -4.16 -7.05
CA ALA A 89 10.58 -4.56 -7.80
C ALA A 89 9.81 -5.81 -7.28
N PRO A 90 10.41 -6.86 -6.69
CA PRO A 90 9.65 -7.99 -6.11
C PRO A 90 8.94 -7.68 -4.78
N ILE A 91 9.41 -6.68 -4.03
CA ILE A 91 8.95 -6.35 -2.66
C ILE A 91 7.96 -5.16 -2.67
N THR A 92 7.80 -4.49 -3.81
CA THR A 92 7.01 -3.26 -3.96
C THR A 92 5.56 -3.42 -3.47
N ILE A 93 4.93 -4.56 -3.71
CA ILE A 93 3.52 -4.78 -3.34
C ILE A 93 3.30 -5.09 -1.87
N PRO A 94 4.00 -6.05 -1.25
CA PRO A 94 3.91 -6.24 0.20
C PRO A 94 4.15 -4.94 0.95
N VAL A 95 5.11 -4.13 0.49
CA VAL A 95 5.40 -2.81 1.06
C VAL A 95 4.25 -1.84 0.81
N MET A 96 3.71 -1.74 -0.40
CA MET A 96 2.58 -0.84 -0.70
C MET A 96 1.34 -1.19 0.12
N ILE A 97 1.00 -2.48 0.25
CA ILE A 97 -0.12 -2.95 1.07
C ILE A 97 0.11 -2.62 2.54
N LYS A 98 1.34 -2.82 3.04
CA LYS A 98 1.70 -2.52 4.43
C LYS A 98 1.69 -1.02 4.72
N VAL A 99 2.20 -0.20 3.79
CA VAL A 99 2.19 1.26 3.87
C VAL A 99 0.77 1.81 3.78
N GLY A 100 -0.05 1.29 2.86
CA GLY A 100 -1.47 1.62 2.76
C GLY A 100 -2.21 1.36 4.07
N LYS A 101 -2.10 0.15 4.61
CA LYS A 101 -2.68 -0.20 5.92
C LYS A 101 -2.16 0.71 7.04
N TRP A 102 -0.87 1.03 7.04
CA TRP A 102 -0.26 1.90 8.04
C TRP A 102 -0.83 3.33 8.01
N VAL A 103 -1.22 3.83 6.84
CA VAL A 103 -1.90 5.14 6.70
C VAL A 103 -3.43 5.06 6.73
N GLY A 104 -3.99 3.87 6.96
CA GLY A 104 -5.43 3.63 7.03
C GLY A 104 -6.13 3.65 5.67
N VAL A 105 -5.44 3.29 4.60
CA VAL A 105 -5.99 3.14 3.25
C VAL A 105 -5.87 1.69 2.80
N ASP A 106 -7.01 1.04 2.56
CA ASP A 106 -7.01 -0.27 1.92
C ASP A 106 -6.85 -0.12 0.41
N ILE A 107 -5.65 -0.46 -0.07
CA ILE A 107 -5.23 -0.37 -1.48
C ILE A 107 -5.56 -1.67 -2.22
N ILE A 108 -5.95 -2.73 -1.49
CA ILE A 108 -6.28 -4.02 -2.10
C ILE A 108 -7.59 -3.88 -2.88
N PRO A 109 -7.60 -4.18 -4.20
CA PRO A 109 -8.83 -4.16 -4.99
C PRO A 109 -9.83 -5.21 -4.49
N SER A 110 -11.12 -4.95 -4.69
CA SER A 110 -12.21 -5.85 -4.27
C SER A 110 -12.05 -7.29 -4.82
N SER A 111 -11.47 -7.46 -6.01
CA SER A 111 -11.17 -8.78 -6.61
C SER A 111 -10.18 -9.63 -5.81
N PHE A 112 -9.34 -9.03 -4.96
CA PHE A 112 -8.40 -9.71 -4.08
C PHE A 112 -8.97 -9.96 -2.68
N SER A 113 -10.02 -9.21 -2.32
CA SER A 113 -10.63 -9.27 -1.00
C SER A 113 -11.54 -10.49 -0.77
N SER A 114 -11.89 -11.22 -1.85
CA SER A 114 -12.79 -12.39 -1.79
C SER A 114 -12.37 -13.45 -0.77
N GLN A 115 -11.09 -13.55 -0.40
CA GLN A 115 -10.64 -14.59 0.54
C GLN A 115 -10.63 -14.15 2.01
N LYS A 116 -10.71 -12.86 2.31
CA LYS A 116 -10.70 -12.38 3.71
C LYS A 116 -12.04 -12.60 4.41
N SER A 117 -13.14 -12.49 3.65
CA SER A 117 -14.50 -12.82 4.09
C SER A 117 -14.72 -14.34 4.23
N LEU A 118 -14.15 -15.14 3.31
CA LEU A 118 -14.25 -16.61 3.37
C LEU A 118 -13.57 -17.21 4.62
N ARG A 119 -12.44 -16.64 5.06
CA ARG A 119 -11.76 -17.09 6.31
C ARG A 119 -12.48 -16.64 7.59
N HIS A 120 -13.24 -15.54 7.56
CA HIS A 120 -14.04 -15.10 8.73
C HIS A 120 -15.35 -15.87 8.88
N GLN A 121 -15.92 -16.40 7.78
CA GLN A 121 -17.15 -17.20 7.86
C GLN A 121 -16.91 -18.65 8.30
N GLN A 122 -15.72 -19.20 8.05
CA GLN A 122 -15.35 -20.57 8.47
C GLN A 122 -14.94 -20.68 9.96
N GLN A 123 -14.74 -19.55 10.66
CA GLN A 123 -14.36 -19.52 12.09
C GLN A 123 -15.52 -19.24 13.04
N LYS A 124 -16.77 -19.14 12.56
CA LYS A 124 -17.93 -19.12 13.47
C LYS A 124 -18.22 -20.58 13.87
N PRO A 125 -17.95 -21.00 15.13
CA PRO A 125 -18.33 -22.34 15.56
C PRO A 125 -19.83 -22.51 15.36
N ARG A 126 -20.22 -23.61 14.69
CA ARG A 126 -21.59 -24.10 14.64
C ARG A 126 -21.97 -24.67 16.00
N ASP A 127 -21.99 -23.85 17.03
CA ASP A 127 -22.57 -24.22 18.31
C ASP A 127 -23.73 -23.30 18.61
N LYS A 128 -24.92 -23.86 18.39
CA LYS A 128 -26.11 -23.82 19.25
C LYS A 128 -27.24 -24.49 18.48
N ALA A 129 -27.26 -25.82 18.57
CA ALA A 129 -28.49 -26.59 18.64
C ALA A 129 -29.08 -26.43 20.05
#